data_AF-A0A560WGH6-F1
#
_entry.id   AF-A0A560WGH6-F1
#
_cell.length_a   1.000
_cell.length_b   1.000
_cell.length_c   1.000
_cell.angle_alpha   90.00
_cell.angle_beta   90.00
_cell.angle_gamma   90.00
#
_symmetry.space_group_name_H-M   'P 1'
#
loop_
_entity.id
_entity.type
_entity.pdbx_description
1 polymer ?
#
loop_
_entity_poly.entity_id
_entity_poly.type
_entity_poly.pdbx_seq_one_letter_code
_entity_poly.pdbx_strand_id
1 'polypeptide(L)'
;MSDAGPRGGLTGGGHAAGPSGVDTLDALLVEVAGRHGAALGGSRRPDPSEQAELVTAYAAIDQACLDLDGTLTDIGRRPDVRTGQVVGTAVLVSIRAREAVGLTGPPPFAGTLDEPPVGIVGGQAGIHRVDAERAALGARWLVLTDDGLRLPATLTMLLSDSSGVDKEASLAEHRDALEALTAAAGEVVHGGGAGEDPMEVSGALDWLLYDWLMAHRAGDSAAVELSAGRTREARMIVAAAATSVRLRRTFDPALSAAR
;
A
#
# COMPACT_ATOMS: atom_id res chain seq x y z
N MET A 1 39.68 -47.36 -40.61
CA MET A 1 38.34 -47.23 -39.99
C MET A 1 38.53 -47.60 -38.52
N SER A 2 39.16 -46.77 -37.68
CA SER A 2 38.70 -45.45 -37.18
C SER A 2 37.28 -45.56 -36.64
N ASP A 3 36.95 -45.23 -35.40
CA ASP A 3 37.68 -44.77 -34.22
C ASP A 3 36.71 -44.94 -33.03
N ALA A 4 37.22 -45.19 -31.83
CA ALA A 4 36.44 -45.24 -30.61
C ALA A 4 36.26 -43.81 -30.06
N GLY A 5 35.01 -43.35 -29.90
CA GLY A 5 34.68 -42.07 -29.26
C GLY A 5 33.77 -42.26 -28.02
N PRO A 6 33.90 -41.42 -26.96
CA PRO A 6 33.65 -41.83 -25.58
C PRO A 6 32.35 -41.31 -24.94
N ARG A 7 32.05 -41.88 -23.76
CA ARG A 7 31.07 -41.43 -22.77
C ARG A 7 31.42 -40.05 -22.18
N GLY A 8 30.41 -39.22 -21.94
CA GLY A 8 30.40 -38.02 -21.08
C GLY A 8 29.02 -37.36 -21.18
N GLY A 9 28.22 -37.26 -20.11
CA GLY A 9 28.32 -36.22 -19.07
C GLY A 9 27.69 -34.92 -19.60
N LEU A 10 26.78 -34.19 -18.96
CA LEU A 10 26.56 -33.94 -17.54
C LEU A 10 25.23 -33.17 -17.42
N THR A 11 24.43 -33.53 -16.41
CA THR A 11 23.67 -32.62 -15.53
C THR A 11 23.18 -31.30 -16.13
N GLY A 12 21.97 -31.30 -16.67
CA GLY A 12 21.10 -30.12 -16.60
C GLY A 12 20.54 -30.04 -15.19
N GLY A 13 21.35 -29.55 -14.25
CA GLY A 13 20.95 -29.36 -12.87
C GLY A 13 19.73 -28.43 -12.82
N GLY A 14 18.58 -29.00 -12.45
CA GLY A 14 17.50 -28.21 -11.90
C GLY A 14 18.06 -27.48 -10.69
N HIS A 15 18.42 -26.21 -10.86
CA HIS A 15 18.36 -25.29 -9.74
C HIS A 15 16.94 -25.43 -9.22
N ALA A 16 16.77 -26.02 -8.04
CA ALA A 16 15.59 -25.77 -7.26
C ALA A 16 15.53 -24.25 -7.13
N ALA A 17 14.69 -23.62 -7.95
CA ALA A 17 14.48 -22.19 -7.86
C ALA A 17 14.02 -21.96 -6.43
N GLY A 18 14.80 -21.19 -5.66
CA GLY A 18 14.34 -20.75 -4.36
C GLY A 18 12.98 -20.06 -4.48
N PRO A 19 12.24 -19.91 -3.36
CA PRO A 19 10.97 -19.19 -3.39
C PRO A 19 11.14 -17.84 -4.08
N SER A 20 10.19 -17.47 -4.94
CA SER A 20 10.21 -16.14 -5.55
C SER A 20 10.07 -15.08 -4.46
N GLY A 21 10.48 -13.83 -4.71
CA GLY A 21 10.31 -12.75 -3.73
C GLY A 21 8.84 -12.56 -3.30
N VAL A 22 7.90 -12.88 -4.19
CA VAL A 22 6.46 -12.91 -3.89
C VAL A 22 6.11 -14.01 -2.90
N ASP A 23 6.65 -15.23 -3.07
CA ASP A 23 6.41 -16.35 -2.17
C ASP A 23 7.03 -16.11 -0.78
N THR A 24 8.21 -15.48 -0.73
CA THR A 24 8.84 -15.08 0.52
C THR A 24 8.01 -14.04 1.28
N LEU A 25 7.50 -13.03 0.57
CA LEU A 25 6.64 -12.03 1.18
C LEU A 25 5.32 -12.65 1.67
N ASP A 26 4.68 -13.51 0.89
CA ASP A 26 3.44 -14.20 1.26
C ASP A 26 3.62 -15.06 2.53
N ALA A 27 4.74 -15.81 2.62
CA ALA A 27 5.07 -16.60 3.81
C ALA A 27 5.27 -15.73 5.06
N LEU A 28 5.95 -14.59 4.92
CA LEU A 28 6.11 -13.61 6.01
C LEU A 28 4.75 -13.10 6.49
N LEU A 29 3.80 -12.85 5.59
CA LEU A 29 2.46 -12.39 5.96
C LEU A 29 1.68 -13.44 6.74
N VAL A 30 1.78 -14.72 6.36
CA VAL A 30 1.16 -15.82 7.10
C VAL A 30 1.71 -15.90 8.53
N GLU A 31 3.03 -15.77 8.70
CA GLU A 31 3.66 -15.77 10.01
C GLU A 31 3.20 -14.60 10.88
N VAL A 32 3.25 -13.37 10.34
CA VAL A 32 2.87 -12.15 11.06
C VAL A 32 1.39 -12.16 11.44
N ALA A 33 0.51 -12.58 10.52
CA ALA A 33 -0.93 -12.69 10.79
C ALA A 33 -1.23 -13.74 11.87
N GLY A 34 -0.54 -14.90 11.83
CA GLY A 34 -0.70 -15.96 12.82
C GLY A 34 -0.26 -15.54 14.22
N ARG A 35 0.82 -14.75 14.33
CA ARG A 35 1.38 -14.30 15.61
C ARG A 35 0.65 -13.09 16.19
N HIS A 36 0.28 -12.11 15.36
CA HIS A 36 -0.17 -10.79 15.79
C HIS A 36 -1.61 -10.43 15.38
N GLY A 37 -2.39 -11.39 14.87
CA GLY A 37 -3.71 -11.13 14.30
C GLY A 37 -4.68 -10.35 15.21
N ALA A 38 -4.63 -10.57 16.54
CA ALA A 38 -5.47 -9.84 17.48
C ALA A 38 -5.11 -8.34 17.57
N ALA A 39 -3.81 -8.01 17.60
CA ALA A 39 -3.34 -6.63 17.61
C ALA A 39 -3.59 -5.96 16.26
N LEU A 40 -3.27 -6.64 15.15
CA LEU A 40 -3.50 -6.14 13.79
C LEU A 40 -4.97 -5.90 13.47
N GLY A 41 -5.86 -6.75 14.00
CA GLY A 41 -7.31 -6.59 13.88
C GLY A 41 -7.92 -5.53 14.81
N GLY A 42 -7.13 -4.94 15.71
CA GLY A 42 -7.58 -3.92 16.65
C GLY A 42 -8.48 -4.44 17.78
N SER A 43 -8.58 -5.76 17.97
CA SER A 43 -9.40 -6.34 19.06
C SER A 43 -8.77 -6.14 20.44
N ARG A 44 -7.45 -5.92 20.49
CA ARG A 44 -6.72 -5.49 21.69
C ARG A 44 -5.54 -4.60 21.32
N ARG A 45 -5.07 -3.84 22.31
CA ARG A 45 -3.78 -3.14 22.18
C ARG A 45 -2.61 -4.11 22.41
N PRO A 46 -1.50 -3.95 21.67
CA PRO A 46 -0.29 -4.72 21.92
C PRO A 46 0.40 -4.30 23.22
N ASP A 47 0.95 -5.27 23.93
CA ASP A 47 1.83 -4.99 25.08
C ASP A 47 3.23 -4.52 24.61
N PRO A 48 4.10 -4.03 25.49
CA PRO A 48 5.40 -3.49 25.08
C PRO A 48 6.30 -4.49 24.32
N SER A 49 6.23 -5.78 24.61
CA SER A 49 7.02 -6.79 23.91
C SER A 49 6.48 -7.02 22.49
N GLU A 50 5.16 -7.13 22.37
CA GLU A 50 4.49 -7.25 21.08
C GLU A 50 4.64 -5.99 20.22
N GLN A 51 4.68 -4.80 20.82
CA GLN A 51 4.98 -3.56 20.10
C GLN A 51 6.35 -3.61 19.41
N ALA A 52 7.38 -4.13 20.11
CA ALA A 52 8.71 -4.30 19.51
C ALA A 52 8.72 -5.35 18.40
N GLU A 53 7.95 -6.44 18.56
CA GLU A 53 7.77 -7.46 17.52
C GLU A 53 7.04 -6.89 16.29
N LEU A 54 5.98 -6.09 16.48
CA LEU A 54 5.27 -5.40 15.42
C LEU A 54 6.16 -4.40 14.67
N VAL A 55 7.05 -3.71 15.38
CA VAL A 55 8.06 -2.84 14.77
C VAL A 55 8.98 -3.62 13.84
N THR A 56 9.47 -4.76 14.33
CA THR A 56 10.31 -5.66 13.52
C THR A 56 9.54 -6.21 12.32
N ALA A 57 8.27 -6.58 12.51
CA ALA A 57 7.42 -7.16 11.48
C ALA A 57 7.13 -6.17 10.35
N TYR A 58 6.67 -4.95 10.65
CA TYR A 58 6.38 -3.98 9.59
C TYR A 58 7.66 -3.60 8.84
N ALA A 59 8.79 -3.46 9.54
CA ALA A 59 10.06 -3.12 8.91
C ALA A 59 10.52 -4.22 7.94
N ALA A 60 10.39 -5.49 8.32
CA ALA A 60 10.70 -6.62 7.46
C ALA A 60 9.77 -6.69 6.24
N ILE A 61 8.46 -6.47 6.44
CA ILE A 61 7.46 -6.45 5.36
C ILE A 61 7.76 -5.34 4.36
N ASP A 62 8.00 -4.13 4.86
CA ASP A 62 8.31 -2.94 4.06
C ASP A 62 9.59 -3.12 3.25
N GLN A 63 10.62 -3.68 3.90
CA GLN A 63 11.89 -4.00 3.26
C GLN A 63 11.70 -5.01 2.13
N ALA A 64 10.96 -6.10 2.38
CA ALA A 64 10.66 -7.11 1.36
C ALA A 64 9.85 -6.54 0.18
N CYS A 65 8.92 -5.62 0.42
CA CYS A 65 8.20 -4.93 -0.66
C CYS A 65 9.14 -4.10 -1.55
N LEU A 66 10.08 -3.38 -0.93
CA LEU A 66 11.06 -2.58 -1.67
C LEU A 66 12.06 -3.44 -2.44
N ASP A 67 12.53 -4.53 -1.84
CA ASP A 67 13.48 -5.46 -2.50
C ASP A 67 12.82 -6.19 -3.67
N LEU A 68 11.53 -6.50 -3.57
CA LEU A 68 10.75 -7.05 -4.67
C LEU A 68 10.61 -6.04 -5.83
N ASP A 69 10.31 -4.76 -5.54
CA ASP A 69 10.27 -3.69 -6.56
C ASP A 69 11.64 -3.54 -7.27
N GLY A 70 12.73 -3.51 -6.50
CA GLY A 70 14.09 -3.45 -7.02
C GLY A 70 14.43 -4.66 -7.90
N THR A 71 14.14 -5.87 -7.41
CA THR A 71 14.39 -7.12 -8.15
C THR A 71 13.62 -7.14 -9.48
N LEU A 72 12.35 -6.74 -9.48
CA LEU A 72 11.52 -6.68 -10.70
C LEU A 72 12.10 -5.68 -11.71
N THR A 73 12.56 -4.53 -11.23
CA THR A 73 13.20 -3.51 -12.04
C THR A 73 14.49 -4.03 -12.68
N ASP A 74 15.36 -4.65 -11.89
CA ASP A 74 16.67 -5.15 -12.35
C ASP A 74 16.55 -6.22 -13.43
N ILE A 75 15.52 -7.07 -13.34
CA ILE A 75 15.25 -8.13 -14.34
C ILE A 75 14.32 -7.67 -15.47
N GLY A 76 13.95 -6.37 -15.51
CA GLY A 76 13.09 -5.79 -16.54
C GLY A 76 11.65 -6.34 -16.54
N ARG A 77 11.17 -6.86 -15.40
CA ARG A 77 9.82 -7.36 -15.25
C ARG A 77 8.90 -6.30 -14.65
N ARG A 78 7.64 -6.33 -15.06
CA ARG A 78 6.59 -5.51 -14.47
C ARG A 78 5.79 -6.35 -13.48
N PRO A 79 5.30 -5.76 -12.37
CA PRO A 79 4.34 -6.41 -11.50
C PRO A 79 3.15 -6.97 -12.28
N ASP A 80 2.83 -8.23 -12.01
CA ASP A 80 1.58 -8.86 -12.43
C ASP A 80 0.50 -8.73 -11.34
N VAL A 81 -0.69 -9.25 -11.61
CA VAL A 81 -1.83 -9.17 -10.69
C VAL A 81 -1.50 -9.81 -9.33
N ARG A 82 -0.84 -10.97 -9.32
CA ARG A 82 -0.49 -11.68 -8.08
C ARG A 82 0.51 -10.87 -7.25
N THR A 83 1.51 -10.28 -7.89
CA THR A 83 2.47 -9.38 -7.25
C THR A 83 1.73 -8.22 -6.57
N GLY A 84 0.80 -7.57 -7.27
CA GLY A 84 -0.01 -6.48 -6.72
C GLY A 84 -0.89 -6.92 -5.54
N GLN A 85 -1.49 -8.10 -5.58
CA GLN A 85 -2.28 -8.65 -4.48
C GLN A 85 -1.44 -8.93 -3.23
N VAL A 86 -0.26 -9.56 -3.38
CA VAL A 86 0.65 -9.83 -2.26
C VAL A 86 1.19 -8.55 -1.65
N VAL A 87 1.70 -7.64 -2.49
CA VAL A 87 2.20 -6.34 -2.00
C VAL A 87 1.09 -5.51 -1.39
N GLY A 88 -0.12 -5.52 -1.96
CA GLY A 88 -1.28 -4.84 -1.37
C GLY A 88 -1.63 -5.39 0.01
N THR A 89 -1.66 -6.72 0.16
CA THR A 89 -1.88 -7.38 1.45
C THR A 89 -0.77 -7.01 2.45
N ALA A 90 0.49 -7.02 1.99
CA ALA A 90 1.65 -6.63 2.79
C ALA A 90 1.57 -5.20 3.30
N VAL A 91 1.20 -4.26 2.44
CA VAL A 91 1.00 -2.86 2.82
C VAL A 91 -0.12 -2.72 3.85
N LEU A 92 -1.27 -3.40 3.67
CA LEU A 92 -2.34 -3.36 4.67
C LEU A 92 -1.85 -3.84 6.04
N VAL A 93 -1.17 -4.99 6.09
CA VAL A 93 -0.62 -5.54 7.33
C VAL A 93 0.40 -4.58 7.95
N SER A 94 1.28 -4.01 7.12
CA SER A 94 2.30 -3.05 7.55
C SER A 94 1.70 -1.76 8.12
N ILE A 95 0.68 -1.19 7.46
CA ILE A 95 -0.05 -0.01 7.95
C ILE A 95 -0.75 -0.32 9.28
N ARG A 96 -1.42 -1.48 9.41
CA ARG A 96 -2.07 -1.88 10.67
C ARG A 96 -1.08 -2.12 11.81
N ALA A 97 0.09 -2.69 11.51
CA ALA A 97 1.16 -2.83 12.48
C ALA A 97 1.67 -1.46 12.95
N ARG A 98 1.90 -0.51 12.02
CA ARG A 98 2.29 0.87 12.35
C ARG A 98 1.22 1.61 13.15
N GLU A 99 -0.05 1.43 12.81
CA GLU A 99 -1.17 2.03 13.54
C GLU A 99 -1.21 1.54 15.00
N ALA A 100 -1.02 0.24 15.21
CA ALA A 100 -1.00 -0.37 16.54
C ALA A 100 0.14 0.15 17.45
N VAL A 101 1.21 0.70 16.87
CA VAL A 101 2.34 1.29 17.58
C VAL A 101 2.43 2.82 17.46
N GLY A 102 1.43 3.46 16.83
CA GLY A 102 1.34 4.93 16.72
C GLY A 102 2.34 5.57 15.74
N LEU A 103 2.75 4.85 14.68
CA LEU A 103 3.72 5.31 13.68
C LEU A 103 3.10 5.62 12.30
N THR A 104 1.79 5.84 12.23
CA THR A 104 1.12 6.30 11.01
C THR A 104 1.14 7.83 10.93
N GLY A 105 1.43 8.37 9.75
CA GLY A 105 1.34 9.81 9.50
C GLY A 105 -0.12 10.32 9.54
N PRO A 106 -0.31 11.64 9.70
CA PRO A 106 -1.65 12.23 9.74
C PRO A 106 -2.40 12.01 8.42
N PRO A 107 -3.73 11.80 8.45
CA PRO A 107 -4.52 11.82 7.23
C PRO A 107 -4.52 13.21 6.59
N PRO A 108 -4.62 13.29 5.25
CA PRO A 108 -4.95 14.55 4.60
C PRO A 108 -6.26 15.10 5.18
N PHE A 109 -6.33 16.42 5.36
CA PHE A 109 -7.43 17.13 6.06
C PHE A 109 -7.59 16.82 7.57
N ALA A 110 -6.58 16.29 8.24
CA ALA A 110 -6.62 16.05 9.69
C ALA A 110 -7.12 17.29 10.47
N GLY A 111 -8.20 17.12 11.24
CA GLY A 111 -8.79 18.18 12.06
C GLY A 111 -9.54 19.29 11.30
N THR A 112 -9.74 19.14 9.99
CA THR A 112 -10.38 20.17 9.13
C THR A 112 -11.70 19.73 8.49
N LEU A 113 -12.09 18.47 8.66
CA LEU A 113 -13.34 17.92 8.15
C LEU A 113 -14.45 18.01 9.21
N ASP A 114 -15.68 18.13 8.74
CA ASP A 114 -16.86 18.18 9.60
C ASP A 114 -17.24 16.77 10.10
N GLU A 115 -17.89 16.70 11.26
CA GLU A 115 -18.44 15.45 11.79
C GLU A 115 -19.73 15.06 11.06
N PRO A 116 -19.85 13.81 10.56
CA PRO A 116 -21.08 13.36 9.92
C PRO A 116 -22.29 13.45 10.86
N PRO A 117 -23.39 14.11 10.44
CA PRO A 117 -24.61 14.13 11.22
C PRO A 117 -25.24 12.73 11.27
N VAL A 118 -26.09 12.49 12.27
CA VAL A 118 -26.84 11.25 12.36
C VAL A 118 -27.91 11.21 11.26
N GLY A 119 -27.91 10.14 10.46
CA GLY A 119 -28.96 9.87 9.47
C GLY A 119 -28.41 9.73 8.05
N ILE A 120 -29.29 9.95 7.07
CA ILE A 120 -28.92 9.94 5.64
C ILE A 120 -28.35 11.31 5.28
N VAL A 121 -27.15 11.30 4.70
CA VAL A 121 -26.45 12.48 4.20
C VAL A 121 -26.57 12.51 2.68
N GLY A 122 -27.13 13.60 2.15
CA GLY A 122 -27.10 13.88 0.71
C GLY A 122 -25.92 14.80 0.37
N GLY A 123 -25.28 14.55 -0.77
CA GLY A 123 -24.20 15.40 -1.25
C GLY A 123 -23.48 14.80 -2.46
N GLN A 124 -22.51 15.54 -2.98
CA GLN A 124 -21.67 15.11 -4.08
C GLN A 124 -20.37 14.51 -3.54
N ALA A 125 -20.12 13.24 -3.85
CA ALA A 125 -18.86 12.59 -3.54
C ALA A 125 -17.79 12.88 -4.61
N GLY A 126 -16.54 13.08 -4.18
CA GLY A 126 -15.40 13.32 -5.05
C GLY A 126 -14.07 13.16 -4.32
N ILE A 127 -12.97 12.97 -5.05
CA ILE A 127 -11.63 13.11 -4.49
C ILE A 127 -11.25 14.58 -4.45
N HIS A 128 -10.97 15.07 -3.24
CA HIS A 128 -10.52 16.42 -3.01
C HIS A 128 -9.06 16.41 -2.60
N ARG A 129 -8.24 17.21 -3.28
CA ARG A 129 -6.85 17.46 -2.92
C ARG A 129 -6.78 18.47 -1.77
N VAL A 130 -5.85 18.29 -0.85
CA VAL A 130 -5.59 19.28 0.22
C VAL A 130 -5.21 20.63 -0.38
N ASP A 131 -4.41 20.59 -1.44
CA ASP A 131 -4.00 21.74 -2.25
C ASP A 131 -3.93 21.28 -3.71
N ALA A 132 -4.51 22.07 -4.62
CA ALA A 132 -4.58 21.74 -6.04
C ALA A 132 -3.21 21.78 -6.73
N GLU A 133 -2.30 22.65 -6.26
CA GLU A 133 -0.97 22.85 -6.84
C GLU A 133 0.09 21.97 -6.15
N ARG A 134 -0.21 21.42 -4.98
CA ARG A 134 0.72 20.61 -4.18
C ARG A 134 0.21 19.19 -3.99
N ALA A 135 0.41 18.37 -5.01
CA ALA A 135 -0.07 16.99 -5.02
C ALA A 135 0.43 16.14 -3.83
N ALA A 136 1.62 16.41 -3.29
CA ALA A 136 2.21 15.63 -2.20
C ALA A 136 1.47 15.78 -0.86
N LEU A 137 0.66 16.84 -0.69
CA LEU A 137 -0.21 16.99 0.49
C LEU A 137 -1.39 16.02 0.50
N GLY A 138 -1.57 15.27 -0.59
CA GLY A 138 -2.54 14.20 -0.69
C GLY A 138 -3.95 14.65 -1.01
N ALA A 139 -4.84 13.66 -1.01
CA ALA A 139 -6.25 13.82 -1.32
C ALA A 139 -7.08 12.81 -0.53
N ARG A 140 -8.37 13.08 -0.38
CA ARG A 140 -9.34 12.14 0.21
C ARG A 140 -10.67 12.19 -0.51
N TRP A 141 -11.39 11.09 -0.46
CA TRP A 141 -12.82 11.08 -0.74
C TRP A 141 -13.55 11.92 0.29
N LEU A 142 -14.30 12.91 -0.18
CA LEU A 142 -15.23 13.69 0.65
C LEU A 142 -16.62 13.63 0.03
N VAL A 143 -17.64 13.82 0.87
CA VAL A 143 -18.99 14.22 0.44
C VAL A 143 -19.14 15.70 0.75
N LEU A 144 -19.37 16.50 -0.28
CA LEU A 144 -19.77 17.90 -0.15
C LEU A 144 -21.29 17.98 -0.14
N THR A 145 -21.85 18.45 0.97
CA THR A 145 -23.29 18.59 1.14
C THR A 145 -23.78 19.93 0.61
N ASP A 146 -25.08 20.06 0.34
CA ASP A 146 -25.69 21.31 -0.15
C ASP A 146 -25.58 22.48 0.85
N ASP A 147 -25.49 22.17 2.15
CA ASP A 147 -25.24 23.13 3.23
C ASP A 147 -23.74 23.41 3.46
N GLY A 148 -22.86 22.86 2.61
CA GLY A 148 -21.45 23.21 2.55
C GLY A 148 -20.54 22.41 3.50
N LEU A 149 -21.06 21.35 4.13
CA LEU A 149 -20.25 20.47 4.97
C LEU A 149 -19.28 19.65 4.12
N ARG A 150 -18.12 19.37 4.70
CA ARG A 150 -17.04 18.56 4.10
C ARG A 150 -16.89 17.29 4.91
N LEU A 151 -17.62 16.26 4.52
CA LEU A 151 -17.71 15.02 5.27
C LEU A 151 -16.71 13.98 4.73
N PRO A 152 -16.00 13.24 5.59
CA PRO A 152 -15.11 12.17 5.14
C PRO A 152 -15.89 11.05 4.47
N ALA A 153 -15.37 10.54 3.36
CA ALA A 153 -15.84 9.34 2.69
C ALA A 153 -14.69 8.36 2.41
N THR A 154 -15.03 7.16 1.96
CA THR A 154 -14.08 6.10 1.59
C THR A 154 -14.48 5.52 0.25
N LEU A 155 -13.50 4.99 -0.50
CA LEU A 155 -13.79 4.28 -1.74
C LEU A 155 -14.74 3.11 -1.49
N THR A 156 -14.58 2.38 -0.38
CA THR A 156 -15.48 1.27 0.01
C THR A 156 -16.93 1.72 0.11
N MET A 157 -17.21 2.88 0.72
CA MET A 157 -18.56 3.43 0.80
C MET A 157 -19.16 3.64 -0.58
N LEU A 158 -18.39 4.23 -1.51
CA LEU A 158 -18.84 4.53 -2.87
C LEU A 158 -19.07 3.26 -3.71
N LEU A 159 -18.20 2.26 -3.56
CA LEU A 159 -18.37 0.99 -4.25
C LEU A 159 -19.52 0.15 -3.67
N SER A 160 -19.88 0.36 -2.41
CA SER A 160 -21.01 -0.29 -1.74
C SER A 160 -22.32 0.44 -1.97
N ASP A 161 -22.29 1.72 -2.33
CA ASP A 161 -23.49 2.49 -2.63
C ASP A 161 -24.22 1.87 -3.83
N SER A 162 -25.54 1.80 -3.69
CA SER A 162 -26.47 1.28 -4.69
C SER A 162 -27.14 2.41 -5.49
N SER A 163 -26.91 3.67 -5.11
CA SER A 163 -27.55 4.84 -5.72
C SER A 163 -26.57 5.72 -6.48
N GLY A 164 -26.72 5.79 -7.81
CA GLY A 164 -26.18 6.87 -8.66
C GLY A 164 -24.66 6.99 -8.84
N VAL A 165 -23.84 6.31 -8.02
CA VAL A 165 -22.37 6.36 -8.13
C VAL A 165 -21.90 5.55 -9.34
N ASP A 166 -21.17 6.21 -10.23
CA ASP A 166 -20.41 5.54 -11.28
C ASP A 166 -19.13 4.94 -10.69
N LYS A 167 -19.19 3.64 -10.39
CA LYS A 167 -18.11 2.90 -9.73
C LYS A 167 -16.83 2.86 -10.54
N GLU A 168 -16.91 2.75 -11.87
CA GLU A 168 -15.71 2.75 -12.70
C GLU A 168 -15.09 4.14 -12.77
N ALA A 169 -15.92 5.20 -12.81
CA ALA A 169 -15.42 6.57 -12.69
C ALA A 169 -14.73 6.81 -11.33
N SER A 170 -15.32 6.35 -10.22
CA SER A 170 -14.69 6.46 -8.90
C SER A 170 -13.37 5.69 -8.80
N LEU A 171 -13.31 4.48 -9.37
CA LEU A 171 -12.05 3.72 -9.46
C LEU A 171 -11.00 4.45 -10.31
N ALA A 172 -11.41 5.08 -11.41
CA ALA A 172 -10.52 5.88 -12.24
C ALA A 172 -9.99 7.11 -11.50
N GLU A 173 -10.86 7.87 -10.86
CA GLU A 173 -10.50 9.05 -10.08
C GLU A 173 -9.51 8.70 -8.95
N HIS A 174 -9.76 7.62 -8.22
CA HIS A 174 -8.85 7.17 -7.16
C HIS A 174 -7.50 6.71 -7.70
N ARG A 175 -7.49 5.95 -8.81
CA ARG A 175 -6.26 5.51 -9.46
C ARG A 175 -5.41 6.71 -9.89
N ASP A 176 -6.03 7.68 -10.55
CA ASP A 176 -5.33 8.86 -11.05
C ASP A 176 -4.80 9.74 -9.90
N ALA A 177 -5.55 9.86 -8.80
CA ALA A 177 -5.09 10.54 -7.60
C ALA A 177 -3.89 9.84 -6.94
N LEU A 178 -3.92 8.51 -6.83
CA LEU A 178 -2.84 7.72 -6.23
C LEU A 178 -1.58 7.69 -7.11
N GLU A 179 -1.73 7.58 -8.43
CA GLU A 179 -0.61 7.69 -9.38
C GLU A 179 0.04 9.09 -9.30
N ALA A 180 -0.76 10.16 -9.25
CA ALA A 180 -0.25 11.53 -9.12
C ALA A 180 0.48 11.78 -7.78
N LEU A 181 -0.09 11.31 -6.67
CA LEU A 181 0.54 11.42 -5.35
C LEU A 181 1.83 10.59 -5.28
N THR A 182 1.85 9.39 -5.86
CA THR A 182 3.05 8.55 -5.93
C THR A 182 4.16 9.24 -6.71
N ALA A 183 3.85 9.89 -7.83
CA ALA A 183 4.82 10.65 -8.61
C ALA A 183 5.41 11.82 -7.81
N ALA A 184 4.56 12.64 -7.18
CA ALA A 184 5.00 13.76 -6.34
C ALA A 184 5.84 13.31 -5.13
N ALA A 185 5.40 12.23 -4.47
CA ALA A 185 6.16 11.59 -3.40
C ALA A 185 7.55 11.10 -3.86
N GLY A 186 7.66 10.60 -5.09
CA GLY A 186 8.94 10.23 -5.70
C GLY A 186 9.90 11.42 -5.86
N GLU A 187 9.38 12.61 -6.17
CA GLU A 187 10.19 13.83 -6.23
C GLU A 187 10.73 14.22 -4.85
N VAL A 188 9.94 14.07 -3.80
CA VAL A 188 10.36 14.29 -2.40
C VAL A 188 11.50 13.33 -2.02
N VAL A 189 11.37 12.04 -2.35
CA VAL A 189 12.43 11.02 -2.12
C VAL A 189 13.74 11.43 -2.77
N HIS A 190 13.70 12.10 -3.92
CA HIS A 190 14.88 12.52 -4.68
C HIS A 190 15.37 13.94 -4.33
N GLY A 191 14.80 14.56 -3.29
CA GLY A 191 15.17 15.90 -2.82
C GLY A 191 14.62 17.05 -3.66
N GLY A 192 13.68 16.79 -4.57
CA GLY A 192 13.05 17.78 -5.44
C GLY A 192 11.80 18.45 -4.84
N GLY A 193 11.16 17.84 -3.84
CA GLY A 193 9.97 18.39 -3.17
C GLY A 193 10.31 19.51 -2.20
N ALA A 194 10.43 20.74 -2.70
CA ALA A 194 10.87 21.88 -1.89
C ALA A 194 9.93 22.15 -0.70
N GLY A 195 10.39 21.82 0.50
CA GLY A 195 9.72 22.16 1.77
C GLY A 195 8.60 21.22 2.21
N GLU A 196 8.42 20.08 1.55
CA GLU A 196 7.46 19.07 1.96
C GLU A 196 8.07 18.15 3.02
N ASP A 197 7.34 17.91 4.12
CA ASP A 197 7.77 16.99 5.18
C ASP A 197 7.58 15.54 4.69
N PRO A 198 8.65 14.73 4.58
CA PRO A 198 8.54 13.33 4.19
C PRO A 198 7.56 12.52 5.04
N MET A 199 7.41 12.86 6.33
CA MET A 199 6.47 12.19 7.23
C MET A 199 5.02 12.47 6.82
N GLU A 200 4.67 13.72 6.55
CA GLU A 200 3.34 14.10 6.07
C GLU A 200 3.02 13.48 4.70
N VAL A 201 3.98 13.53 3.76
CA VAL A 201 3.80 12.95 2.41
C VAL A 201 3.63 11.43 2.48
N SER A 202 4.39 10.74 3.35
CA SER A 202 4.22 9.31 3.55
C SER A 202 2.84 8.97 4.14
N GLY A 203 2.34 9.78 5.08
CA GLY A 203 1.00 9.62 5.65
C GLY A 203 -0.08 9.82 4.59
N ALA A 204 0.03 10.86 3.77
CA ALA A 204 -0.86 11.10 2.66
C ALA A 204 -0.93 9.92 1.67
N LEU A 205 0.24 9.38 1.28
CA LEU A 205 0.34 8.23 0.37
C LEU A 205 -0.23 6.96 1.00
N ASP A 206 0.13 6.66 2.25
CA ASP A 206 -0.37 5.51 2.99
C ASP A 206 -1.89 5.56 3.14
N TRP A 207 -2.47 6.73 3.43
CA TRP A 207 -3.92 6.88 3.58
C TRP A 207 -4.69 6.61 2.29
N LEU A 208 -4.21 7.17 1.16
CA LEU A 208 -4.87 6.98 -0.11
C LEU A 208 -4.72 5.53 -0.60
N LEU A 209 -3.51 4.96 -0.48
CA LEU A 209 -3.27 3.56 -0.79
C LEU A 209 -4.09 2.63 0.11
N TYR A 210 -4.17 2.91 1.41
CA TYR A 210 -4.98 2.14 2.35
C TYR A 210 -6.46 2.11 1.95
N ASP A 211 -7.02 3.25 1.55
CA ASP A 211 -8.41 3.34 1.11
C ASP A 211 -8.65 2.52 -0.18
N TRP A 212 -7.72 2.55 -1.14
CA TRP A 212 -7.75 1.64 -2.30
C TRP A 212 -7.77 0.17 -1.89
N LEU A 213 -6.85 -0.22 -1.00
CA LEU A 213 -6.65 -1.62 -0.61
C LEU A 213 -7.84 -2.14 0.22
N MET A 214 -8.39 -1.32 1.10
CA MET A 214 -9.59 -1.66 1.87
C MET A 214 -10.82 -1.88 0.98
N ALA A 215 -10.93 -1.15 -0.13
CA ALA A 215 -12.00 -1.34 -1.11
C ALA A 215 -11.88 -2.65 -1.92
N HIS A 216 -10.69 -3.26 -1.92
CA HIS A 216 -10.37 -4.48 -2.67
C HIS A 216 -10.03 -5.67 -1.76
N ARG A 217 -10.37 -5.62 -0.46
CA ARG A 217 -10.08 -6.73 0.46
C ARG A 217 -11.13 -7.84 0.39
N ALA A 218 -10.70 -9.08 0.63
CA ALA A 218 -11.54 -10.26 0.64
C ALA A 218 -12.33 -10.39 1.95
N GLY A 219 -13.54 -9.81 1.99
CA GLY A 219 -14.44 -9.91 3.14
C GLY A 219 -13.76 -9.40 4.41
N ASP A 220 -13.63 -10.25 5.43
CA ASP A 220 -13.01 -9.92 6.72
C ASP A 220 -11.49 -10.15 6.77
N SER A 221 -10.89 -10.62 5.68
CA SER A 221 -9.44 -10.81 5.57
C SER A 221 -8.70 -9.51 5.23
N ALA A 222 -7.39 -9.49 5.48
CA ALA A 222 -6.47 -8.50 4.94
C ALA A 222 -6.05 -8.80 3.48
N ALA A 223 -6.40 -9.98 2.96
CA ALA A 223 -6.07 -10.38 1.60
C ALA A 223 -6.68 -9.41 0.57
N VAL A 224 -5.84 -8.85 -0.28
CA VAL A 224 -6.25 -7.96 -1.37
C VAL A 224 -6.53 -8.78 -2.63
N GLU A 225 -7.71 -8.57 -3.22
CA GLU A 225 -8.20 -9.27 -4.39
C GLU A 225 -8.39 -8.30 -5.57
N LEU A 226 -7.49 -8.40 -6.53
CA LEU A 226 -7.65 -7.76 -7.84
C LEU A 226 -8.21 -8.75 -8.85
N SER A 227 -9.19 -8.33 -9.64
CA SER A 227 -9.71 -9.13 -10.77
C SER A 227 -8.64 -9.34 -11.86
N ALA A 228 -8.78 -10.42 -12.63
CA ALA A 228 -7.90 -10.68 -13.77
C ALA A 228 -7.86 -9.48 -14.73
N GLY A 229 -6.67 -9.17 -15.25
CA GLY A 229 -6.45 -8.06 -16.20
C GLY A 229 -6.16 -6.70 -15.55
N ARG A 230 -6.34 -6.53 -14.22
CA ARG A 230 -6.04 -5.30 -13.47
C ARG A 230 -4.54 -5.09 -13.20
N THR A 231 -3.72 -5.22 -14.26
CA THR A 231 -2.25 -5.12 -14.17
C THR A 231 -1.76 -3.67 -13.98
N ARG A 232 -2.54 -2.66 -14.38
CA ARG A 232 -2.22 -1.25 -14.12
C ARG A 232 -2.30 -0.97 -12.62
N GLU A 233 -3.39 -1.41 -11.99
CA GLU A 233 -3.64 -1.29 -10.56
C GLU A 233 -2.58 -2.04 -9.76
N ALA A 234 -2.20 -3.24 -10.19
CA ALA A 234 -1.11 -3.98 -9.56
C ALA A 234 0.22 -3.21 -9.57
N ARG A 235 0.56 -2.55 -10.69
CA ARG A 235 1.77 -1.71 -10.79
C ARG A 235 1.68 -0.47 -9.93
N MET A 236 0.51 0.18 -9.90
CA MET A 236 0.25 1.34 -9.05
C MET A 236 0.48 0.98 -7.57
N ILE A 237 -0.07 -0.14 -7.10
CA ILE A 237 0.11 -0.60 -5.71
C ILE A 237 1.59 -0.83 -5.39
N VAL A 238 2.33 -1.53 -6.25
CA VAL A 238 3.77 -1.80 -6.02
C VAL A 238 4.58 -0.50 -6.01
N ALA A 239 4.33 0.40 -6.96
CA ALA A 239 5.01 1.70 -7.04
C ALA A 239 4.73 2.58 -5.81
N ALA A 240 3.47 2.66 -5.38
CA ALA A 240 3.06 3.40 -4.19
C ALA A 240 3.68 2.80 -2.92
N ALA A 241 3.68 1.48 -2.78
CA ALA A 241 4.31 0.77 -1.67
C ALA A 241 5.81 1.08 -1.58
N ALA A 242 6.56 0.89 -2.68
CA ALA A 242 7.99 1.16 -2.73
C ALA A 242 8.30 2.63 -2.42
N THR A 243 7.49 3.56 -2.93
CA THR A 243 7.65 5.00 -2.69
C THR A 243 7.39 5.37 -1.23
N SER A 244 6.34 4.83 -0.61
CA SER A 244 6.07 5.01 0.83
C SER A 244 7.25 4.52 1.68
N VAL A 245 7.79 3.34 1.38
CA VAL A 245 8.95 2.80 2.11
C VAL A 245 10.19 3.68 1.92
N ARG A 246 10.45 4.16 0.71
CA ARG A 246 11.58 5.08 0.43
C ARG A 246 11.46 6.40 1.19
N LEU A 247 10.26 6.98 1.29
CA LEU A 247 10.01 8.15 2.14
C LEU A 247 10.27 7.84 3.60
N ARG A 248 9.68 6.76 4.12
CA ARG A 248 9.81 6.41 5.54
C ARG A 248 11.24 6.10 5.94
N ARG A 249 12.07 5.54 5.06
CA ARG A 249 13.51 5.36 5.28
C ARG A 249 14.27 6.65 5.62
N THR A 250 13.71 7.84 5.39
CA THR A 250 14.39 9.11 5.74
C THR A 250 14.16 9.53 7.19
N PHE A 251 13.19 8.94 7.90
CA PHE A 251 12.83 9.35 9.26
C PHE A 251 12.46 8.20 10.21
N ASP A 252 12.07 7.03 9.69
CA ASP A 252 11.75 5.83 10.46
C ASP A 252 13.03 5.10 10.88
N PRO A 253 13.35 5.02 12.19
CA PRO A 253 14.58 4.38 12.66
C PRO A 253 14.64 2.87 12.34
N ALA A 254 13.49 2.20 12.32
CA ALA A 254 13.44 0.75 12.06
C ALA A 254 13.82 0.42 10.61
N LEU A 255 13.52 1.31 9.68
CA LEU A 255 13.89 1.19 8.27
C LEU A 255 15.28 1.77 7.96
N SER A 256 15.73 2.75 8.74
CA SER A 256 17.04 3.40 8.56
C SER A 256 18.21 2.49 8.96
N ALA A 257 18.00 1.60 9.93
CA ALA A 257 19.01 0.70 10.48
C ALA A 257 19.27 -0.56 9.61
N ALA A 258 18.40 -0.86 8.64
CA ALA A 258 18.45 -2.08 7.82
C ALA A 258 19.46 -2.01 6.64
N ARG A 259 20.59 -1.31 6.80
CA ARG A 259 21.66 -1.22 5.78
C ARG A 259 22.72 -2.31 5.94
#